data_AF-A0A7V6MWJ2-F1
#
_entry.id   AF-A0A7V6MWJ2-F1
#
_cell.length_a   1.000
_cell.length_b   1.000
_cell.length_c   1.000
_cell.angle_alpha   90.00
_cell.angle_beta   90.00
_cell.angle_gamma   90.00
#
_symmetry.space_group_name_H-M   'P 1'
#
loop_
_entity.id
_entity.type
_entity.pdbx_description
1 polymer ?
#
loop_
_entity_poly.entity_id
_entity_poly.type
_entity_poly.pdbx_seq_one_letter_code
_entity_poly.pdbx_strand_id
1 'polypeptide(L)' 'MDVNIRFFEDTSTVDKAAQSLGVTPGEIAKSLVFKVKDGYIMVLVAGDKKIDNR' A
#
# COMPACT_ATOMS: atom_id res chain seq x y z
N MET A 1 21.06 2.48 12.13
CA MET A 1 19.67 2.00 12.00
C MET A 1 19.77 0.65 11.34
N ASP A 2 19.50 -0.43 12.06
CA ASP A 2 19.47 -1.76 11.47
C ASP A 2 18.13 -1.93 10.75
N VAL A 3 18.17 -2.04 9.42
CA VAL A 3 16.98 -2.21 8.59
C VAL A 3 16.83 -3.70 8.28
N ASN A 4 15.77 -4.31 8.81
CA ASN A 4 15.40 -5.69 8.47
C ASN A 4 14.51 -5.68 7.22
N ILE A 5 15.02 -6.22 6.10
CA ILE A 5 14.25 -6.38 4.86
C ILE A 5 13.81 -7.84 4.75
N ARG A 6 12.50 -8.05 4.54
CA ARG A 6 11.90 -9.37 4.33
C ARG A 6 11.45 -9.50 2.88
N PHE A 7 11.58 -10.70 2.32
CA PHE A 7 11.16 -11.03 0.96
C PHE A 7 9.98 -11.99 1.01
N PHE A 8 9.02 -11.78 0.11
CA PHE A 8 7.79 -12.56 -0.02
C PHE A 8 7.61 -12.92 -1.50
N GLU A 9 6.96 -14.04 -1.80
CA GLU A 9 6.79 -14.49 -3.18
C GLU A 9 5.75 -13.65 -3.95
N ASP A 10 4.54 -13.50 -3.42
CA ASP A 10 3.46 -12.75 -4.07
C ASP A 10 2.76 -11.82 -3.07
N THR A 11 2.94 -10.51 -3.28
CA THR A 11 2.27 -9.44 -2.53
C THR A 11 1.52 -8.50 -3.45
N SER A 12 1.06 -9.01 -4.60
CA SER A 12 0.42 -8.20 -5.66
C SER A 12 -0.91 -7.57 -5.25
N THR A 13 -1.56 -8.07 -4.19
CA THR A 13 -2.78 -7.50 -3.62
C THR A 13 -2.61 -7.27 -2.12
N VAL A 14 -3.47 -6.39 -1.57
CA VAL A 14 -3.54 -6.13 -0.12
C VAL A 14 -3.70 -7.43 0.66
N ASP A 15 -4.61 -8.31 0.24
CA ASP A 15 -4.90 -9.55 0.95
C ASP A 15 -3.70 -10.50 0.96
N LYS A 16 -2.99 -10.64 -0.17
CA LYS A 16 -1.80 -11.48 -0.27
C LYS A 16 -0.64 -10.95 0.60
N ALA A 17 -0.46 -9.63 0.60
CA ALA A 17 0.54 -8.98 1.44
C ALA A 17 0.22 -9.12 2.93
N ALA A 18 -1.03 -8.88 3.32
CA ALA A 18 -1.53 -9.03 4.69
C ALA A 18 -1.35 -10.47 5.20
N GLN A 19 -1.71 -11.46 4.37
CA GLN A 19 -1.50 -12.88 4.68
C GLN A 19 -0.02 -13.21 4.89
N SER A 20 0.86 -12.74 3.99
CA SER A 20 2.31 -13.00 4.07
C SER A 20 2.95 -12.39 5.32
N LEU A 21 2.39 -11.28 5.83
CA LEU A 21 2.86 -10.59 7.02
C LEU A 21 2.15 -11.01 8.31
N GLY A 22 1.04 -11.74 8.23
CA GLY A 22 0.23 -12.11 9.39
C GLY A 22 -0.51 -10.93 10.03
N VAL A 23 -0.89 -9.93 9.21
CA VAL A 23 -1.56 -8.70 9.66
C VAL A 23 -2.93 -8.55 9.00
N THR A 24 -3.71 -7.56 9.43
CA THR A 24 -4.99 -7.23 8.80
C THR A 24 -4.80 -6.43 7.50
N PRO A 25 -5.74 -6.49 6.54
CA PRO A 25 -5.70 -5.67 5.32
C PRO A 25 -5.53 -4.16 5.57
N GLY A 26 -6.06 -3.64 6.67
CA GLY A 26 -5.94 -2.22 7.03
C GLY A 26 -4.54 -1.78 7.46
N GLU A 27 -3.68 -2.73 7.85
CA GLU A 27 -2.29 -2.47 8.23
C GLU A 27 -1.33 -2.41 7.02
N ILE A 28 -1.80 -2.82 5.84
CA ILE A 28 -1.04 -2.67 4.59
C ILE A 28 -1.25 -1.26 4.04
N ALA A 29 -0.18 -0.52 3.75
CA ALA A 29 -0.28 0.76 3.07
C ALA A 29 -0.23 0.58 1.55
N LYS A 30 -1.17 1.20 0.83
CA LYS A 30 -1.11 1.38 -0.63
C LYS A 30 -0.52 2.74 -0.96
N SER A 31 0.45 2.76 -1.86
CA SER A 31 0.98 3.98 -2.46
C SER A 31 0.33 4.19 -3.82
N LEU A 32 -0.53 5.20 -3.94
CA LEU A 32 -1.22 5.52 -5.19
C LEU A 32 -0.66 6.82 -5.76
N VAL A 33 -0.19 6.79 -6.99
CA VAL A 33 0.29 7.99 -7.68
C VAL A 33 -0.80 8.49 -8.63
N PHE A 34 -1.18 9.75 -8.48
CA PHE A 34 -2.16 10.42 -9.33
C PHE A 34 -1.49 11.53 -10.13
N LYS A 35 -1.85 11.63 -11.41
CA LYS A 35 -1.50 12.78 -12.24
C LYS A 35 -2.54 13.87 -12.05
N VAL A 36 -2.11 15.07 -11.69
CA VAL A 36 -2.92 16.28 -11.61
C VAL A 36 -2.43 17.30 -12.65
N LYS A 37 -3.09 18.46 -12.76
CA LYS A 37 -2.75 19.47 -13.78
C LYS A 37 -1.27 19.87 -13.75
N ASP A 38 -0.76 20.14 -12.55
CA ASP A 38 0.56 20.73 -12.35
C ASP A 38 1.64 19.71 -11.95
N GLY A 39 1.34 18.40 -12.05
CA GLY A 39 2.32 17.36 -11.74
C GLY A 39 1.74 16.02 -11.28
N TYR A 40 2.48 15.35 -10.41
CA TYR A 40 2.10 14.07 -9.81
C TYR A 40 2.04 14.19 -8.29
N ILE A 41 1.04 13.57 -7.69
CA ILE A 41 0.91 13.44 -6.24
C ILE A 41 0.94 11.96 -5.86
N MET A 42 1.58 11.63 -4.75
CA MET A 42 1.50 10.29 -4.16
C MET A 42 0.66 10.36 -2.89
N VAL A 43 -0.32 9.47 -2.80
CA VAL A 43 -1.21 9.34 -1.65
C VAL A 43 -0.97 7.97 -1.02
N LEU A 44 -0.70 7.97 0.29
CA LEU A 44 -0.68 6.77 1.09
C LEU A 44 -2.07 6.55 1.70
N VAL A 45 -2.58 5.33 1.59
CA VAL A 45 -3.89 4.96 2.11
C VAL A 45 -3.84 3.53 2.67
N ALA A 46 -4.58 3.29 3.75
CA ALA A 46 -4.74 1.93 4.29
C ALA A 46 -5.34 0.98 3.23
N GLY A 47 -4.95 -0.28 3.30
CA GLY A 47 -5.24 -1.30 2.28
C GLY A 47 -6.74 -1.56 2.14
N ASP A 48 -7.47 -1.46 3.25
CA ASP A 48 -8.91 -1.63 3.37
C ASP A 48 -9.72 -0.36 3.03
N LYS A 49 -9.06 0.78 2.77
CA LYS A 49 -9.73 2.04 2.42
C LYS A 49 -9.69 2.32 0.92
N LYS A 50 -10.70 3.06 0.49
CA LYS A 50 -10.82 3.59 -0.87
C LYS A 50 -10.63 5.10 -0.83
N ILE A 51 -9.88 5.63 -1.80
CA ILE A 51 -9.80 7.08 -2.01
C ILE A 51 -11.13 7.58 -2.58
N ASP A 52 -11.67 8.64 -2.00
CA ASP A 52 -12.77 9.42 -2.56
C ASP A 52 -12.17 10.65 -3.25
N ASN A 53 -12.31 10.74 -4.58
CA ASN A 53 -11.77 11.81 -5.42
C ASN A 53 -12.86 12.62 -6.15
N ARG A 54 -14.04 12.72 -5.54
CA ARG A 54 -15.11 13.62 -5.99
C ARG A 54 -14.67 15.08 -6.04
#